data_AF-A0A518EN41-F1
#
_entry.id   AF-A0A518EN41-F1
#
_cell.length_a   1.000
_cell.length_b   1.000
_cell.length_c   1.000
_cell.angle_alpha   90.00
_cell.angle_beta   90.00
_cell.angle_gamma   90.00
#
_symmetry.space_group_name_H-M   'P 1'
#
loop_
_entity.id
_entity.type
_entity.pdbx_description
1 polymer ?
#
loop_
_entity_poly.entity_id
_entity_poly.type
_entity_poly.pdbx_seq_one_letter_code
_entity_poly.pdbx_strand_id
1 'polypeptide(L)'
;MPSRPFVITGAPRSELSFTSRVFTALGAPCGDEGVFHTAAFERGGTLFWPTSLAGDSSWYAAPVLGKLPEGSVVIHQVRHPLATIHDLYASRFFERDSPSRDFVNDFLPETRRGGSLDRCMRLWVEWHRMIEVAGDYEDLIYRRYRLEDFNEHRACEQLALLGLQRDAGNARRVIEELGGVPTRQQVPLAWEDLPVTRLTREVMAAAAEYGYDVPGAEFDSDSARSA
;
A
#
# COMPACT_ATOMS: atom_id res chain seq x y z
N MET A 1 -17.68 17.23 -0.27
CA MET A 1 -16.97 16.48 -1.33
C MET A 1 -15.49 16.76 -1.16
N PRO A 2 -14.59 15.78 -1.32
CA PRO A 2 -13.16 16.02 -1.40
C PRO A 2 -12.83 17.10 -2.42
N SER A 3 -11.82 17.93 -2.13
CA SER A 3 -11.42 19.03 -3.01
C SER A 3 -10.35 18.64 -4.04
N ARG A 4 -9.80 17.43 -3.94
CA ARG A 4 -8.71 16.91 -4.78
C ARG A 4 -8.89 15.40 -5.02
N PRO A 5 -8.49 14.88 -6.18
CA PRO A 5 -8.39 13.44 -6.40
C PRO A 5 -7.40 12.81 -5.43
N PHE A 6 -7.63 11.55 -5.06
CA PHE A 6 -6.68 10.81 -4.23
C PHE A 6 -6.57 9.35 -4.63
N VAL A 7 -5.43 8.74 -4.30
CA VAL A 7 -5.20 7.32 -4.48
C VAL A 7 -4.71 6.73 -3.16
N ILE A 8 -5.38 5.68 -2.69
CA ILE A 8 -4.86 4.80 -1.63
C ILE A 8 -4.14 3.65 -2.34
N THR A 9 -2.86 3.46 -2.07
CA THR A 9 -2.06 2.45 -2.76
C THR A 9 -1.07 1.77 -1.82
N GLY A 10 -0.60 0.59 -2.23
CA GLY A 10 0.30 -0.29 -1.50
C GLY A 10 0.62 -1.51 -2.35
N ALA A 11 1.31 -2.49 -1.78
CA ALA A 11 1.46 -3.79 -2.43
C ALA A 11 0.11 -4.54 -2.49
N PRO A 12 -0.11 -5.46 -3.45
CA PRO A 12 -1.26 -6.36 -3.39
C PRO A 12 -1.27 -7.13 -2.05
N ARG A 13 -2.46 -7.45 -1.54
CA ARG A 13 -2.68 -8.02 -0.19
C ARG A 13 -2.32 -7.08 0.98
N SER A 14 -2.25 -5.77 0.75
CA SER A 14 -2.07 -4.79 1.84
C SER A 14 -3.37 -4.31 2.47
N GLU A 15 -4.52 -4.96 2.25
CA GLU A 15 -5.85 -4.58 2.81
C GLU A 15 -6.31 -3.15 2.47
N LEU A 16 -6.08 -2.70 1.22
CA LEU A 16 -6.45 -1.34 0.79
C LEU A 16 -7.98 -1.11 0.83
N SER A 17 -8.77 -2.17 0.57
CA SER A 17 -10.24 -2.12 0.57
C SER A 17 -10.84 -1.79 1.93
N PHE A 18 -10.16 -2.11 3.02
CA PHE A 18 -10.59 -1.68 4.35
C PHE A 18 -10.55 -0.15 4.46
N THR A 19 -9.42 0.47 4.10
CA THR A 19 -9.23 1.92 4.16
C THR A 19 -10.16 2.65 3.19
N SER A 20 -10.39 2.11 1.99
CA SER A 20 -11.33 2.69 1.02
C SER A 20 -12.77 2.72 1.55
N ARG A 21 -13.20 1.66 2.24
CA ARG A 21 -14.52 1.58 2.90
C ARG A 21 -14.63 2.59 4.04
N VAL A 22 -13.59 2.74 4.87
CA VAL A 22 -13.53 3.77 5.92
C VAL A 22 -13.68 5.17 5.31
N PHE A 23 -12.91 5.48 4.26
CA PHE A 23 -12.95 6.79 3.60
C PHE A 23 -14.31 7.08 2.98
N THR A 24 -14.89 6.08 2.31
CA THR A 24 -16.23 6.18 1.71
C THR A 24 -17.28 6.44 2.77
N ALA A 25 -17.28 5.69 3.87
CA ALA A 25 -18.20 5.87 4.99
C ALA A 25 -18.02 7.25 5.67
N LEU A 26 -16.81 7.82 5.62
CA LEU A 26 -16.52 9.17 6.10
C LEU A 26 -16.70 10.26 5.03
N GLY A 27 -17.35 9.95 3.91
CA GLY A 27 -17.76 10.93 2.91
C GLY A 27 -16.68 11.34 1.91
N ALA A 28 -15.65 10.51 1.73
CA ALA A 28 -14.73 10.54 0.59
C ALA A 28 -14.98 9.29 -0.27
N PRO A 29 -15.94 9.32 -1.23
CA PRO A 29 -16.24 8.17 -2.07
C PRO A 29 -14.99 7.64 -2.76
N CYS A 30 -14.60 6.40 -2.43
CA CYS A 30 -13.37 5.77 -2.88
C CYS A 30 -13.70 4.44 -3.56
N GLY A 31 -13.26 4.29 -4.81
CA GLY A 31 -13.35 3.01 -5.51
C GLY A 31 -12.44 1.96 -4.89
N ASP A 32 -12.77 0.70 -5.10
CA ASP A 32 -11.85 -0.43 -4.87
C ASP A 32 -11.49 -0.98 -6.25
N GLU A 33 -10.32 -0.59 -6.75
CA GLU A 33 -9.88 -0.82 -8.13
C GLU A 33 -10.90 -0.32 -9.18
N GLY A 34 -11.60 0.79 -8.88
CA GLY A 34 -12.63 1.37 -9.72
C GLY A 34 -12.09 2.26 -10.85
N VAL A 35 -10.85 2.75 -10.70
CA VAL A 35 -10.13 3.53 -11.72
C VAL A 35 -8.92 2.76 -12.22
N PHE A 36 -8.10 2.24 -11.30
CA PHE A 36 -6.88 1.51 -11.62
C PHE A 36 -7.11 0.00 -11.50
N HIS A 37 -7.25 -0.66 -12.64
CA HIS A 37 -7.41 -2.12 -12.75
C HIS A 37 -6.84 -2.60 -14.10
N THR A 38 -6.49 -3.89 -14.24
CA THR A 38 -5.81 -4.41 -15.45
C THR A 38 -6.50 -4.05 -16.76
N ALA A 39 -7.81 -4.25 -16.85
CA ALA A 39 -8.59 -3.91 -18.05
C ALA A 39 -8.62 -2.40 -18.38
N ALA A 40 -8.32 -1.49 -17.43
CA ALA A 40 -8.17 -0.06 -17.72
C ALA A 40 -6.87 0.20 -18.48
N PHE A 41 -5.80 -0.53 -18.16
CA PHE A 41 -4.49 -0.40 -18.82
C PHE A 41 -4.45 -1.06 -20.19
N GLU A 42 -5.09 -2.23 -20.36
CA GLU A 42 -5.12 -2.96 -21.64
C GLU A 42 -5.79 -2.18 -22.77
N ARG A 43 -6.74 -1.30 -22.44
CA ARG A 43 -7.48 -0.53 -23.44
C ARG A 43 -6.68 0.59 -24.10
N GLY A 44 -5.42 0.83 -23.68
CA GLY A 44 -4.54 1.87 -24.24
C GLY A 44 -5.13 3.29 -24.17
N GLY A 45 -6.23 3.46 -23.45
CA GLY A 45 -7.01 4.68 -23.37
C GLY A 45 -6.65 5.50 -22.15
N THR A 46 -7.07 6.76 -22.16
CA THR A 46 -7.02 7.64 -21.00
C THR A 46 -7.76 6.98 -19.82
N LEU A 47 -7.10 6.92 -18.65
CA LEU A 47 -7.76 6.49 -17.41
C LEU A 47 -9.00 7.34 -17.19
N PHE A 48 -10.16 6.70 -17.10
CA PHE A 48 -11.42 7.38 -16.85
C PHE A 48 -11.68 7.45 -15.35
N TRP A 49 -11.85 8.67 -14.84
CA TRP A 49 -12.21 8.90 -13.45
C TRP A 49 -13.73 9.10 -13.32
N PRO A 50 -14.48 8.17 -12.70
CA PRO A 50 -15.91 8.32 -12.54
C PRO A 50 -16.26 9.56 -11.70
N THR A 51 -17.27 10.31 -12.12
CA THR A 51 -17.74 11.51 -11.39
C THR A 51 -18.31 11.22 -10.00
N SER A 52 -18.67 9.96 -9.74
CA SER A 52 -19.13 9.48 -8.45
C SER A 52 -17.99 9.18 -7.46
N LEU A 53 -16.74 9.11 -7.93
CA LEU A 53 -15.58 8.79 -7.12
C LEU A 53 -14.72 10.03 -6.90
N ALA A 54 -14.31 10.24 -5.66
CA ALA A 54 -13.30 11.21 -5.30
C ALA A 54 -11.90 10.61 -5.22
N GLY A 55 -11.81 9.29 -5.02
CA GLY A 55 -10.57 8.55 -4.90
C GLY A 55 -10.66 7.15 -5.48
N ASP A 56 -9.52 6.49 -5.61
CA ASP A 56 -9.45 5.05 -5.87
C ASP A 56 -8.47 4.39 -4.90
N SER A 57 -8.80 3.17 -4.49
CA SER A 57 -7.93 2.30 -3.71
C SER A 57 -7.45 1.18 -4.61
N SER A 58 -6.18 1.20 -4.97
CA SER A 58 -5.64 0.22 -5.92
C SER A 58 -4.14 0.07 -5.82
N TRP A 59 -3.68 -1.17 -5.78
CA TRP A 59 -2.26 -1.50 -5.91
C TRP A 59 -1.78 -1.40 -7.37
N TYR A 60 -2.68 -1.43 -8.36
CA TYR A 60 -2.34 -1.22 -9.77
C TYR A 60 -1.94 0.23 -10.08
N ALA A 61 -2.20 1.17 -9.17
CA ALA A 61 -1.85 2.57 -9.38
C ALA A 61 -0.34 2.83 -9.31
N ALA A 62 0.45 1.98 -8.62
CA ALA A 62 1.88 2.20 -8.34
C ALA A 62 2.70 2.64 -9.57
N PRO A 63 2.58 2.02 -10.76
CA PRO A 63 3.41 2.38 -11.92
C PRO A 63 3.03 3.71 -12.59
N VAL A 64 1.91 4.32 -12.21
CA VAL A 64 1.36 5.51 -12.88
C VAL A 64 1.05 6.66 -11.93
N LEU A 65 1.53 6.62 -10.69
CA LEU A 65 1.31 7.69 -9.71
C LEU A 65 1.83 9.05 -10.20
N GLY A 66 2.98 9.08 -10.91
CA GLY A 66 3.52 10.30 -11.53
C GLY A 66 2.71 10.87 -12.70
N LYS A 67 1.58 10.25 -13.05
CA LYS A 67 0.64 10.74 -14.08
C LYS A 67 -0.65 11.29 -13.47
N LEU A 68 -0.75 11.33 -12.14
CA LEU A 68 -1.91 11.89 -11.47
C LEU A 68 -1.97 13.42 -11.71
N PRO A 69 -3.17 14.02 -11.72
CA PRO A 69 -3.30 15.48 -11.81
C PRO A 69 -2.56 16.20 -10.67
N GLU A 70 -2.08 17.41 -10.96
CA GLU A 70 -1.46 18.30 -9.97
C GLU A 70 -2.34 18.45 -8.71
N GLY A 71 -1.70 18.34 -7.56
CA GLY A 71 -2.34 18.41 -6.26
C GLY A 71 -3.05 17.13 -5.82
N SER A 72 -2.95 16.04 -6.57
CA SER A 72 -3.51 14.76 -6.12
C SER A 72 -2.83 14.26 -4.86
N VAL A 73 -3.59 13.57 -4.01
CA VAL A 73 -3.06 13.01 -2.76
C VAL A 73 -2.78 11.51 -2.93
N VAL A 74 -1.53 11.11 -2.68
CA VAL A 74 -1.11 9.70 -2.67
C VAL A 74 -1.00 9.23 -1.22
N ILE A 75 -1.88 8.33 -0.82
CA ILE A 75 -1.91 7.70 0.49
C ILE A 75 -1.27 6.32 0.36
N HIS A 76 0.00 6.22 0.71
CA HIS A 76 0.78 4.99 0.67
C HIS A 76 0.57 4.18 1.96
N GLN A 77 -0.21 3.10 1.85
CA GLN A 77 -0.46 2.13 2.90
C GLN A 77 0.55 0.99 2.81
N VAL A 78 1.31 0.79 3.90
CA VAL A 78 2.23 -0.33 4.05
C VAL A 78 1.64 -1.31 5.07
N ARG A 79 1.60 -2.60 4.74
CA ARG A 79 1.27 -3.68 5.69
C ARG A 79 2.52 -4.46 6.04
N HIS A 80 2.56 -5.09 7.23
CA HIS A 80 3.69 -5.89 7.66
C HIS A 80 4.14 -6.87 6.56
N PRO A 81 5.43 -6.88 6.17
CA PRO A 81 5.94 -7.66 5.04
C PRO A 81 5.61 -9.13 5.14
N LEU A 82 5.84 -9.75 6.31
CA LEU A 82 5.56 -11.17 6.50
C LEU A 82 4.09 -11.52 6.26
N ALA A 83 3.16 -10.65 6.65
CA ALA A 83 1.72 -10.85 6.43
C ALA A 83 1.40 -10.81 4.92
N THR A 84 1.89 -9.78 4.24
CA THR A 84 1.67 -9.59 2.80
C THR A 84 2.32 -10.70 1.97
N ILE A 85 3.57 -11.06 2.28
CA ILE A 85 4.32 -12.14 1.61
C ILE A 85 3.63 -13.48 1.84
N HIS A 86 3.22 -13.78 3.08
CA HIS A 86 2.45 -14.98 3.39
C HIS A 86 1.18 -15.06 2.54
N ASP A 87 0.38 -14.00 2.47
CA ASP A 87 -0.89 -14.02 1.74
C ASP A 87 -0.70 -14.14 0.21
N LEU A 88 0.34 -13.49 -0.33
CA LEU A 88 0.73 -13.66 -1.74
C LEU A 88 1.14 -15.11 -2.03
N TYR A 89 1.97 -15.69 -1.16
CA TYR A 89 2.47 -17.05 -1.30
C TYR A 89 1.34 -18.09 -1.15
N ALA A 90 0.53 -17.98 -0.09
CA ALA A 90 -0.59 -18.86 0.20
C ALA A 90 -1.68 -18.82 -0.89
N SER A 91 -1.92 -17.64 -1.48
CA SER A 91 -2.85 -17.50 -2.61
C SER A 91 -2.29 -18.02 -3.94
N ARG A 92 -1.02 -18.47 -3.96
CA ARG A 92 -0.31 -18.93 -5.15
C ARG A 92 -0.28 -17.89 -6.26
N PHE A 93 -0.15 -16.61 -5.88
CA PHE A 93 -0.24 -15.46 -6.80
C PHE A 93 0.62 -15.63 -8.06
N PHE A 94 1.83 -16.16 -7.88
CA PHE A 94 2.81 -16.32 -8.95
C PHE A 94 2.79 -17.69 -9.66
N GLU A 95 2.02 -18.65 -9.16
CA GLU A 95 1.92 -20.00 -9.75
C GLU A 95 0.73 -20.14 -10.69
N ARG A 96 -0.25 -19.24 -10.60
CA ARG A 96 -1.43 -19.22 -11.46
C ARG A 96 -1.27 -18.16 -12.55
N ASP A 97 -1.64 -18.49 -13.78
CA ASP A 97 -1.81 -17.49 -14.83
C ASP A 97 -2.95 -16.55 -14.43
N SER A 98 -2.70 -15.24 -14.44
CA SER A 98 -3.71 -14.22 -14.17
C SER A 98 -3.31 -12.87 -14.75
N PRO A 99 -4.28 -12.02 -15.13
CA PRO A 99 -3.98 -10.65 -15.57
C PRO A 99 -3.18 -9.86 -14.53
N SER A 100 -3.42 -10.07 -13.24
CA SER A 100 -2.68 -9.42 -12.15
C SER A 100 -1.20 -9.81 -12.14
N ARG A 101 -0.90 -11.09 -12.34
CA ARG A 101 0.47 -11.58 -12.43
C ARG A 101 1.17 -11.03 -13.66
N ASP A 102 0.47 -11.03 -14.80
CA ASP A 102 1.03 -10.53 -16.05
C ASP A 102 1.31 -9.03 -15.96
N PHE A 103 0.40 -8.26 -15.36
CA PHE A 103 0.62 -6.85 -15.03
C PHE A 103 1.86 -6.63 -14.15
N VAL A 104 2.03 -7.41 -13.09
CA VAL A 104 3.24 -7.34 -12.25
C VAL A 104 4.49 -7.65 -13.07
N ASN A 105 4.46 -8.66 -13.94
CA ASN A 105 5.61 -9.03 -14.76
C ASN A 105 5.96 -7.99 -15.83
N ASP A 106 5.00 -7.14 -16.24
CA ASP A 106 5.24 -6.07 -17.20
C ASP A 106 5.98 -4.88 -16.57
N PHE A 107 5.68 -4.57 -15.30
CA PHE A 107 6.33 -3.46 -14.58
C PHE A 107 7.51 -3.89 -13.70
N LEU A 108 7.58 -5.16 -13.29
CA LEU A 108 8.67 -5.77 -12.53
C LEU A 108 9.08 -7.12 -13.14
N PRO A 109 9.72 -7.13 -14.33
CA PRO A 109 10.07 -8.36 -15.04
C PRO A 109 11.01 -9.29 -14.26
N GLU A 110 11.76 -8.76 -13.28
CA GLU A 110 12.62 -9.53 -12.37
C GLU A 110 11.83 -10.53 -11.53
N THR A 111 10.53 -10.28 -11.29
CA THR A 111 9.63 -11.23 -10.64
C THR A 111 9.37 -12.47 -11.48
N ARG A 112 9.85 -12.59 -12.73
CA ARG A 112 9.84 -13.84 -13.49
C ARG A 112 10.91 -14.85 -13.04
N ARG A 113 11.87 -14.43 -12.20
CA ARG A 113 13.01 -15.26 -11.75
C ARG A 113 12.83 -15.69 -10.29
N GLY A 114 13.42 -16.83 -9.93
CA GLY A 114 13.42 -17.37 -8.57
C GLY A 114 12.18 -18.21 -8.22
N GLY A 115 12.14 -18.73 -7.00
CA GLY A 115 11.00 -19.50 -6.48
C GLY A 115 9.81 -18.61 -6.13
N SER A 116 8.61 -19.19 -5.95
CA SER A 116 7.39 -18.43 -5.61
C SER A 116 7.56 -17.48 -4.43
N LEU A 117 8.30 -17.90 -3.38
CA LEU A 117 8.56 -17.07 -2.21
C LEU A 117 9.46 -15.86 -2.53
N ASP A 118 10.55 -16.08 -3.29
CA ASP A 118 11.44 -14.99 -3.75
C ASP A 118 10.67 -13.96 -4.56
N ARG A 119 9.75 -14.43 -5.42
CA ARG A 119 8.90 -13.55 -6.24
C ARG A 119 7.96 -12.71 -5.37
N CYS A 120 7.38 -13.29 -4.31
CA CYS A 120 6.54 -12.57 -3.34
C CYS A 120 7.35 -11.52 -2.56
N MET A 121 8.54 -11.88 -2.06
CA MET A 121 9.44 -10.95 -1.38
C MET A 121 9.85 -9.78 -2.29
N ARG A 122 10.23 -10.09 -3.54
CA ARG A 122 10.61 -9.08 -4.53
C ARG A 122 9.44 -8.16 -4.88
N LEU A 123 8.25 -8.73 -5.06
CA LEU A 123 7.05 -7.94 -5.30
C LEU A 123 6.82 -6.95 -4.15
N TRP A 124 6.89 -7.40 -2.90
CA TRP A 124 6.69 -6.49 -1.77
C TRP A 124 7.69 -5.33 -1.75
N VAL A 125 8.99 -5.62 -1.87
CA VAL A 125 10.04 -4.58 -1.83
C VAL A 125 9.94 -3.61 -3.01
N GLU A 126 9.93 -4.13 -4.24
CA GLU A 126 10.06 -3.27 -5.42
C GLU A 126 8.76 -2.51 -5.73
N TRP A 127 7.59 -3.06 -5.37
CA TRP A 127 6.32 -2.35 -5.53
C TRP A 127 6.22 -1.16 -4.58
N HIS A 128 6.65 -1.33 -3.32
CA HIS A 128 6.68 -0.22 -2.37
C HIS A 128 7.70 0.86 -2.76
N ARG A 129 8.88 0.49 -3.25
CA ARG A 129 9.84 1.46 -3.83
C ARG A 129 9.25 2.23 -5.02
N MET A 130 8.51 1.56 -5.89
CA MET A 130 7.83 2.21 -7.01
C MET A 130 6.80 3.24 -6.52
N ILE A 131 6.10 2.96 -5.44
CA ILE A 131 5.16 3.90 -4.82
C ILE A 131 5.90 5.09 -4.18
N GLU A 132 7.07 4.85 -3.57
CA GLU A 132 7.86 5.90 -2.90
C GLU A 132 8.37 6.98 -3.83
N VAL A 133 8.58 6.66 -5.12
CA VAL A 133 8.87 7.66 -6.16
C VAL A 133 7.80 8.75 -6.19
N ALA A 134 6.56 8.45 -5.78
CA ALA A 134 5.51 9.47 -5.68
C ALA A 134 5.82 10.58 -4.66
N GLY A 135 6.69 10.32 -3.67
CA GLY A 135 7.16 11.30 -2.71
C GLY A 135 8.16 12.30 -3.28
N ASP A 136 8.74 12.02 -4.45
CA ASP A 136 9.71 12.89 -5.13
C ASP A 136 9.04 13.90 -6.08
N TYR A 137 7.74 13.74 -6.36
CA TYR A 137 7.00 14.67 -7.23
C TYR A 137 6.48 15.87 -6.43
N GLU A 138 6.97 17.08 -6.77
CA GLU A 138 6.60 18.34 -6.10
C GLU A 138 5.12 18.70 -6.25
N ASP A 139 4.46 18.21 -7.30
CA ASP A 139 3.05 18.45 -7.61
C ASP A 139 2.10 17.44 -6.95
N LEU A 140 2.61 16.42 -6.25
CA LEU A 140 1.81 15.46 -5.50
C LEU A 140 1.90 15.68 -3.99
N ILE A 141 0.83 15.35 -3.28
CA ILE A 141 0.84 15.30 -1.81
C ILE A 141 0.99 13.85 -1.40
N TYR A 142 2.18 13.48 -0.92
CA TYR A 142 2.47 12.12 -0.50
C TYR A 142 2.35 11.92 1.01
N ARG A 143 1.61 10.88 1.43
CA ARG A 143 1.50 10.48 2.83
C ARG A 143 1.61 8.96 2.98
N ARG A 144 2.66 8.52 3.67
CA ARG A 144 2.88 7.11 4.03
C ARG A 144 2.37 6.79 5.43
N TYR A 145 1.83 5.59 5.62
CA TYR A 145 1.49 5.05 6.95
C TYR A 145 1.50 3.52 6.96
N ARG A 146 1.62 2.93 8.15
CA ARG A 146 1.43 1.49 8.37
C ARG A 146 -0.04 1.18 8.63
N LEU A 147 -0.58 0.14 8.00
CA LEU A 147 -1.95 -0.33 8.26
C LEU A 147 -2.16 -0.60 9.75
N GLU A 148 -1.14 -1.13 10.43
CA GLU A 148 -1.16 -1.49 11.84
C GLU A 148 -1.29 -0.26 12.77
N ASP A 149 -0.92 0.92 12.29
CA ASP A 149 -1.08 2.18 13.00
C ASP A 149 -2.39 2.91 12.63
N PHE A 150 -3.21 2.33 11.75
CA PHE A 150 -4.46 2.96 11.34
C PHE A 150 -5.44 3.03 12.50
N ASN A 151 -6.02 4.21 12.69
CA ASN A 151 -6.99 4.50 13.74
C ASN A 151 -7.79 5.75 13.34
N GLU A 152 -8.73 6.16 14.19
CA GLU A 152 -9.59 7.32 13.96
C GLU A 152 -8.80 8.61 13.72
N HIS A 153 -7.67 8.81 14.41
CA HIS A 153 -6.85 10.02 14.24
C HIS A 153 -6.16 10.00 12.88
N ARG A 154 -5.60 8.86 12.47
CA ARG A 154 -5.01 8.70 11.13
C ARG A 154 -6.04 8.89 10.02
N ALA A 155 -7.24 8.34 10.18
CA ALA A 155 -8.33 8.54 9.23
C ALA A 155 -8.67 10.04 9.09
N CYS A 156 -8.82 10.75 10.22
CA CYS A 156 -9.09 12.19 10.21
C CYS A 156 -7.94 13.01 9.60
N GLU A 157 -6.68 12.70 9.94
CA GLU A 157 -5.49 13.36 9.37
C GLU A 157 -5.47 13.25 7.84
N GLN A 158 -5.70 12.04 7.32
CA GLN A 158 -5.65 11.79 5.87
C GLN A 158 -6.85 12.43 5.15
N LEU A 159 -8.05 12.37 5.72
CA LEU A 159 -9.24 13.04 5.16
C LEU A 159 -9.10 14.57 5.18
N ALA A 160 -8.38 15.13 6.15
CA ALA A 160 -8.07 16.56 6.18
C ALA A 160 -7.21 17.00 4.98
N LEU A 161 -6.30 16.15 4.49
CA LEU A 161 -5.55 16.41 3.24
C LEU A 161 -6.46 16.55 2.02
N LEU A 162 -7.63 15.90 2.08
CA LEU A 162 -8.67 15.94 1.05
C LEU A 162 -9.65 17.12 1.23
N GLY A 163 -9.42 17.99 2.22
CA GLY A 163 -10.32 19.08 2.58
C GLY A 163 -11.55 18.64 3.39
N LEU A 164 -11.56 17.41 3.95
CA LEU A 164 -12.66 16.88 4.73
C LEU A 164 -12.31 16.82 6.22
N GLN A 165 -12.88 17.73 7.00
CA GLN A 165 -12.80 17.67 8.45
C GLN A 165 -13.79 16.66 9.00
N ARG A 166 -13.31 15.77 9.88
CA ARG A 166 -14.11 14.72 10.51
C ARG A 166 -13.84 14.63 12.01
N ASP A 167 -14.89 14.31 12.73
CA ASP A 167 -14.83 14.03 14.16
C ASP A 167 -14.22 12.64 14.41
N ALA A 168 -13.28 12.56 15.36
CA ALA A 168 -12.60 11.32 15.70
C ALA A 168 -13.56 10.27 16.30
N GLY A 169 -14.59 10.69 17.03
CA GLY A 169 -15.62 9.79 17.55
C GLY A 169 -16.44 9.14 16.44
N ASN A 170 -16.80 9.90 15.40
CA ASN A 170 -17.45 9.36 14.21
C ASN A 170 -16.53 8.40 13.42
N ALA A 171 -15.26 8.77 13.23
CA ALA A 171 -14.29 7.90 12.57
C ALA A 171 -14.06 6.58 13.33
N ARG A 172 -13.98 6.63 14.67
CA ARG A 172 -13.88 5.43 15.51
C ARG A 172 -15.07 4.51 15.33
N ARG A 173 -16.31 5.04 15.39
CA ARG A 173 -17.53 4.25 15.18
C ARG A 173 -17.55 3.57 13.81
N VAL A 174 -17.18 4.28 12.75
CA VAL A 174 -17.10 3.71 11.40
C VAL A 174 -16.08 2.56 11.34
N ILE A 175 -14.90 2.73 11.95
CA ILE A 175 -13.87 1.68 11.98
C ILE A 175 -14.38 0.44 12.75
N GLU A 176 -15.05 0.64 13.88
CA GLU A 176 -15.63 -0.44 14.68
C GLU A 176 -16.74 -1.18 13.92
N GLU A 177 -17.65 -0.45 13.25
CA GLU A 177 -18.73 -1.02 12.43
C GLU A 177 -18.21 -1.84 11.24
N LEU A 178 -17.03 -1.50 10.72
CA LEU A 178 -16.36 -2.23 9.65
C LEU A 178 -15.58 -3.46 10.14
N GLY A 179 -15.59 -3.74 11.45
CA GLY A 179 -14.93 -4.90 12.06
C GLY A 179 -13.55 -4.61 12.67
N GLY A 180 -13.17 -3.33 12.77
CA GLY A 180 -11.85 -2.92 13.22
C GLY A 180 -10.78 -3.09 12.13
N VAL A 181 -9.57 -2.60 12.43
CA VAL A 181 -8.44 -2.68 11.48
C VAL A 181 -7.97 -4.13 11.36
N PRO A 182 -7.78 -4.67 10.14
CA PRO A 182 -7.40 -6.06 9.91
C PRO A 182 -5.90 -6.31 10.20
N THR A 183 -5.48 -6.10 11.45
CA THR A 183 -4.08 -6.23 11.90
C THR A 183 -3.80 -7.56 12.60
N ARG A 184 -4.85 -8.27 13.03
CA ARG A 184 -4.79 -9.44 13.92
C ARG A 184 -4.89 -10.80 13.21
N GLN A 185 -4.06 -11.03 12.20
CA GLN A 185 -3.73 -12.42 11.87
C GLN A 185 -2.37 -12.72 12.50
N GLN A 186 -2.32 -13.73 13.38
CA GLN A 186 -1.06 -14.41 13.65
C GLN A 186 -0.53 -14.84 12.29
N VAL A 187 0.49 -14.13 11.79
CA VAL A 187 1.14 -14.49 10.55
C VAL A 187 1.91 -15.77 10.87
N PRO A 188 1.62 -16.90 10.22
CA PRO A 188 2.31 -18.16 10.50
C PRO A 188 3.75 -18.17 9.98
N LEU A 189 4.17 -17.09 9.29
CA LEU A 189 5.50 -16.87 8.76
C LEU A 189 6.27 -15.93 9.69
N ALA A 190 7.40 -16.39 10.21
CA ALA A 190 8.36 -15.61 10.98
C ALA A 190 9.57 -15.21 10.11
N TRP A 191 10.40 -14.30 10.62
CA TRP A 191 11.61 -13.86 9.92
C TRP A 191 12.61 -15.02 9.71
N GLU A 192 12.67 -15.93 10.68
CA GLU A 192 13.53 -17.11 10.68
C GLU A 192 13.11 -18.17 9.65
N ASP A 193 11.86 -18.11 9.19
CA ASP A 193 11.33 -19.01 8.15
C ASP A 193 11.73 -18.55 6.74
N LEU A 194 12.20 -17.31 6.58
CA LEU A 194 12.67 -16.81 5.29
C LEU A 194 14.06 -17.36 4.97
N PRO A 195 14.35 -17.68 3.69
CA PRO A 195 15.66 -18.17 3.30
C PRO A 195 16.72 -17.09 3.54
N VAL A 196 17.90 -17.45 4.05
CA VAL A 196 18.98 -16.47 4.30
C VAL A 196 19.62 -16.03 2.99
N THR A 197 19.06 -15.00 2.37
CA THR A 197 19.48 -14.48 1.07
C THR A 197 19.73 -12.97 1.12
N ARG A 198 20.28 -12.40 0.03
CA ARG A 198 20.33 -10.94 -0.15
C ARG A 198 18.92 -10.32 -0.16
N LEU A 199 17.96 -10.98 -0.80
CA LEU A 199 16.59 -10.47 -0.90
C LEU A 199 15.90 -10.40 0.46
N THR A 200 16.12 -11.39 1.33
CA THR A 200 15.60 -11.36 2.71
C THR A 200 16.15 -10.17 3.49
N ARG A 201 17.45 -9.88 3.33
CA ARG A 201 18.04 -8.67 3.93
C ARG A 201 17.44 -7.38 3.36
N GLU A 202 17.13 -7.34 2.07
CA GLU A 202 16.46 -6.20 1.44
C GLU A 202 15.02 -6.02 1.98
N VAL A 203 14.27 -7.11 2.17
CA VAL A 203 12.94 -7.08 2.81
C VAL A 203 13.05 -6.55 4.24
N MET A 204 13.97 -7.08 5.04
CA MET A 204 14.17 -6.65 6.43
C MET A 204 14.59 -5.18 6.52
N ALA A 205 15.50 -4.73 5.65
CA ALA A 205 15.92 -3.33 5.60
C ALA A 205 14.74 -2.40 5.27
N ALA A 206 13.97 -2.71 4.22
CA ALA A 206 12.78 -1.93 3.87
C ALA A 206 11.73 -1.97 5.00
N ALA A 207 11.53 -3.11 5.66
CA ALA A 207 10.63 -3.23 6.80
C ALA A 207 11.03 -2.32 7.96
N ALA A 208 12.32 -2.27 8.29
CA ALA A 208 12.87 -1.38 9.31
C ALA A 208 12.68 0.09 8.94
N GLU A 209 12.87 0.47 7.67
CA GLU A 209 12.60 1.83 7.16
C GLU A 209 11.12 2.23 7.27
N TYR A 210 10.20 1.26 7.20
CA TYR A 210 8.78 1.46 7.48
C TYR A 210 8.44 1.44 8.97
N GLY A 211 9.39 1.14 9.84
CA GLY A 211 9.23 1.12 11.30
C GLY A 211 8.78 -0.22 11.88
N TYR A 212 8.88 -1.33 11.14
CA TYR A 212 8.63 -2.67 11.68
C TYR A 212 9.86 -3.22 12.42
N ASP A 213 9.61 -3.99 13.46
CA ASP A 213 10.66 -4.69 14.20
C ASP A 213 11.21 -5.84 13.36
N VAL A 214 12.54 -5.87 13.17
CA VAL A 214 13.24 -6.95 12.46
C VAL A 214 14.41 -7.47 13.29
N PRO A 215 14.70 -8.79 13.25
CA PRO A 215 15.86 -9.37 13.91
C PRO A 215 17.16 -8.68 13.50
N GLY A 216 17.98 -8.34 14.51
CA GLY A 216 19.28 -7.70 14.29
C GLY A 216 19.26 -6.20 14.01
N ALA A 217 18.09 -5.54 14.09
CA ALA A 217 17.97 -4.08 14.01
C ALA A 217 18.26 -3.37 15.36
N GLU A 218 19.04 -3.96 16.26
CA GLU A 218 19.57 -3.25 17.43
C GLU A 218 20.56 -2.16 16.99
N PHE A 219 19.98 -1.03 16.60
CA PHE A 219 20.38 0.36 16.77
C PHE A 219 21.86 0.74 16.70
N ASP A 220 22.21 1.35 15.57
CA ASP A 220 23.20 2.43 15.49
C ASP A 220 22.51 3.79 15.80
N SER A 221 21.73 3.89 16.89
CA SER A 221 21.11 5.16 17.32
C SER A 221 21.91 5.93 18.37
N ASP A 222 23.08 5.42 18.78
CA ASP A 222 24.01 6.13 19.66
C ASP A 222 24.99 7.07 18.92
N SER A 223 25.00 7.06 17.59
CA SER A 223 25.89 7.92 16.78
C SER A 223 25.31 9.31 16.45
N ALA A 224 24.08 9.63 16.89
CA ALA A 224 23.43 10.94 16.65
C ALA A 224 23.31 11.85 17.89
N ARG A 225 23.96 11.53 19.01
CA ARG A 225 24.08 12.42 20.18
C ARG A 225 25.54 12.73 20.50
N SER A 226 26.31 13.18 19.52
CA SER A 226 27.60 13.87 19.73
C SER A 226 28.03 14.56 18.42
N ALA A 227 27.41 15.70 18.11
CA ALA A 227 28.00 16.78 17.31
C ALA A 227 27.18 18.06 17.52
#